data_AF-G8PM15-F1
#
_entry.id   AF-G8PM15-F1
#
_cell.length_a   1.000
_cell.length_b   1.000
_cell.length_c   1.000
_cell.angle_alpha   90.00
_cell.angle_beta   90.00
_cell.angle_gamma   90.00
#
_symmetry.space_group_name_H-M   'P 1'
#
loop_
_entity.id
_entity.type
_entity.pdbx_description
1 polymer ?
#
loop_
_entity_poly.entity_id
_entity_poly.type
_entity_poly.pdbx_seq_one_letter_code
_entity_poly.pdbx_strand_id
1 'polypeptide(L)'
;MILLLSVWIAGFTSSIFAGTCRKPEISEVRKVRACNIALKLEFWNSFVSSEEQKLAILYLERGIAQSHLDRSHEAVDDFRIAIQKATGLTIRELTQRLEAHVDTIEHFKGSPEIKVDGNPLSVLEISKQRRFQELLIRISKEKPSSKARASWERLLQEAESQRNPTFQ
;
A
#
# COMPACT_ATOMS: atom_id res chain seq x y z
N MET A 1 7.51 -21.04 30.16
CA MET A 1 8.77 -20.44 29.66
C MET A 1 8.96 -20.63 28.14
N ILE A 2 8.77 -21.84 27.60
CA ILE A 2 8.95 -22.14 26.16
C ILE A 2 7.99 -21.34 25.23
N LEU A 3 6.74 -21.16 25.63
CA LEU A 3 5.76 -20.40 24.84
C LEU A 3 6.13 -18.90 24.70
N LEU A 4 6.64 -18.28 25.77
CA LEU A 4 7.07 -16.88 25.75
C LEU A 4 8.29 -16.65 24.84
N LEU A 5 9.24 -17.60 24.84
CA LEU A 5 10.39 -17.61 23.94
C LEU A 5 9.98 -17.73 22.47
N SER A 6 8.98 -18.56 22.17
CA SER A 6 8.48 -18.77 20.81
C SER A 6 7.81 -17.52 20.24
N VAL A 7 7.02 -16.81 21.05
CA VAL A 7 6.39 -15.53 20.69
C VAL A 7 7.45 -14.44 20.45
N TRP A 8 8.48 -14.37 21.30
CA TRP A 8 9.59 -13.42 21.13
C TRP A 8 10.37 -13.64 19.84
N ILE A 9 10.71 -14.89 19.52
CA ILE A 9 11.42 -15.23 18.28
C ILE A 9 10.58 -14.87 17.05
N ALA A 10 9.27 -15.13 17.08
CA ALA A 10 8.35 -14.75 16.00
C ALA A 10 8.28 -13.22 15.81
N GLY A 11 8.23 -12.45 16.91
CA GLY A 11 8.25 -10.98 16.85
C GLY A 11 9.55 -10.42 16.28
N PHE A 12 10.70 -10.94 16.71
CA PHE A 12 12.02 -10.50 16.25
C PHE A 12 12.24 -10.82 14.76
N THR A 13 11.89 -12.04 14.34
CA THR A 13 11.98 -12.45 12.93
C THR A 13 11.07 -11.60 12.05
N SER A 14 9.82 -11.33 12.47
CA SER A 14 8.91 -10.42 11.76
C SER A 14 9.52 -9.04 11.54
N SER A 15 10.19 -8.50 12.56
CA SER A 15 10.82 -7.17 12.50
C SER A 15 11.97 -7.10 11.51
N ILE A 16 12.83 -8.12 11.46
CA ILE A 16 13.95 -8.21 10.50
C ILE A 16 13.43 -8.27 9.07
N PHE A 17 12.46 -9.15 8.81
CA PHE A 17 11.93 -9.31 7.46
C PHE A 17 11.10 -8.09 7.02
N ALA A 18 10.41 -7.41 7.94
CA ALA A 18 9.75 -6.15 7.65
C ALA A 18 10.75 -5.06 7.27
N GLY A 19 11.87 -4.95 8.00
CA GLY A 19 12.96 -4.04 7.65
C GLY A 19 13.60 -4.36 6.30
N THR A 20 13.79 -5.65 6.01
CA THR A 20 14.34 -6.12 4.73
C THR A 20 13.39 -5.82 3.56
N CYS A 21 12.09 -6.03 3.75
CA CYS A 21 11.05 -5.72 2.76
C CYS A 21 11.06 -4.23 2.37
N ARG A 22 11.35 -3.32 3.31
CA ARG A 22 11.39 -1.88 3.07
C ARG A 22 12.71 -1.36 2.50
N LYS A 23 13.73 -2.21 2.37
CA LYS A 23 15.05 -1.77 1.91
C LYS A 23 15.05 -1.64 0.37
N PRO A 24 15.48 -0.49 -0.20
CA PRO A 24 15.41 -0.26 -1.64
C PRO A 24 16.49 -0.99 -2.45
N GLU A 25 17.62 -1.37 -1.83
CA GLU A 25 18.80 -1.93 -2.51
C GLU A 25 18.74 -3.44 -2.77
N ILE A 26 17.66 -4.11 -2.36
CA ILE A 26 17.56 -5.58 -2.41
C ILE A 26 16.87 -6.00 -3.70
N SER A 27 17.28 -7.14 -4.28
CA SER A 27 16.64 -7.65 -5.49
C SER A 27 15.16 -7.93 -5.28
N GLU A 28 14.35 -7.67 -6.30
CA GLU A 28 12.89 -7.76 -6.22
C GLU A 28 12.38 -9.13 -5.76
N VAL A 29 13.02 -10.22 -6.22
CA VAL A 29 12.69 -11.59 -5.78
C VAL A 29 12.91 -11.77 -4.27
N ARG A 30 14.03 -11.26 -3.75
CA ARG A 30 14.31 -11.31 -2.30
C ARG A 30 13.35 -10.42 -1.54
N LYS A 31 12.98 -9.27 -2.11
CA LYS A 31 12.06 -8.31 -1.51
C LYS A 31 10.69 -8.95 -1.32
N VAL A 32 10.12 -9.53 -2.38
CA VAL A 32 8.85 -10.28 -2.30
C VAL A 32 8.90 -11.38 -1.24
N ARG A 33 9.99 -12.15 -1.16
CA ARG A 33 10.14 -13.19 -0.13
C ARG A 33 10.17 -12.60 1.28
N ALA A 34 10.91 -11.52 1.51
CA ALA A 34 10.98 -10.86 2.81
C ALA A 34 9.60 -10.30 3.22
N CYS A 35 8.91 -9.62 2.31
CA CYS A 35 7.56 -9.13 2.56
C CYS A 35 6.58 -10.27 2.85
N ASN A 36 6.65 -11.39 2.13
CA ASN A 36 5.81 -12.57 2.39
C ASN A 36 6.02 -13.16 3.77
N ILE A 37 7.27 -13.25 4.23
CA ILE A 37 7.59 -13.74 5.57
C ILE A 37 7.06 -12.75 6.62
N ALA A 38 7.31 -11.45 6.44
CA ALA A 38 6.83 -10.41 7.34
C ALA A 38 5.30 -10.43 7.46
N LEU A 39 4.57 -10.43 6.33
CA LEU A 39 3.11 -10.46 6.30
C LEU A 39 2.53 -11.74 6.92
N LYS A 40 3.15 -12.90 6.66
CA LYS A 40 2.72 -14.17 7.26
C LYS A 40 2.87 -14.14 8.78
N LEU A 41 3.97 -13.59 9.29
CA LEU A 41 4.22 -13.49 10.73
C LEU A 41 3.37 -12.40 11.40
N GLU A 42 3.12 -11.28 10.72
CA GLU A 42 2.20 -10.24 11.21
C GLU A 42 0.75 -10.75 11.32
N PHE A 43 0.30 -11.63 10.43
CA PHE A 43 -1.01 -12.29 10.56
C PHE A 43 -1.14 -13.15 11.83
N TRP A 44 -0.04 -13.76 12.31
CA TRP A 44 -0.03 -14.44 13.61
C TRP A 44 0.00 -13.44 14.78
N ASN A 45 0.67 -12.30 14.59
CA ASN A 45 0.79 -11.26 15.61
C ASN A 45 -0.43 -10.32 15.69
N SER A 46 -1.34 -10.32 14.71
CA SER A 46 -2.57 -9.50 14.74
C SER A 46 -3.54 -9.92 15.84
N PHE A 47 -3.33 -11.08 16.47
CA PHE A 47 -3.99 -11.47 17.72
C PHE A 47 -3.53 -10.64 18.94
N VAL A 48 -2.41 -9.90 18.85
CA VAL A 48 -1.77 -9.17 19.96
C VAL A 48 -1.51 -7.69 19.67
N SER A 49 -1.35 -7.27 18.40
CA SER A 49 -1.14 -5.86 18.03
C SER A 49 -1.74 -5.49 16.66
N SER A 50 -2.47 -4.38 16.60
CA SER A 50 -3.15 -3.85 15.41
C SER A 50 -2.33 -2.76 14.70
N GLU A 51 -1.15 -3.08 14.19
CA GLU A 51 -0.36 -2.10 13.43
C GLU A 51 -0.68 -2.11 11.93
N GLU A 52 -1.92 -1.72 11.60
CA GLU A 52 -2.43 -1.58 10.22
C GLU A 52 -1.53 -0.71 9.32
N GLN A 53 -0.79 0.26 9.88
CA GLN A 53 0.21 1.04 9.15
C GLN A 53 1.37 0.18 8.64
N LYS A 54 1.90 -0.72 9.47
CA LYS A 54 3.02 -1.59 9.10
C LYS A 54 2.59 -2.56 8.01
N LEU A 55 1.38 -3.09 8.09
CA LEU A 55 0.80 -3.93 7.04
C LEU A 55 0.70 -3.17 5.72
N ALA A 56 0.12 -1.96 5.74
CA ALA A 56 -0.07 -1.16 4.53
C ALA A 56 1.22 -0.94 3.73
N ILE A 57 2.32 -0.57 4.41
CA ILE A 57 3.60 -0.36 3.75
C ILE A 57 4.24 -1.67 3.26
N LEU A 58 4.06 -2.79 3.96
CA LEU A 58 4.58 -4.08 3.51
C LEU A 58 3.88 -4.56 2.23
N TYR A 59 2.56 -4.39 2.13
CA TYR A 59 1.81 -4.66 0.91
C TYR A 59 2.26 -3.72 -0.22
N LEU A 60 2.45 -2.42 0.04
CA LEU A 60 2.95 -1.50 -0.98
C LEU A 60 4.32 -1.92 -1.53
N GLU A 61 5.28 -2.22 -0.65
CA GLU A 61 6.63 -2.62 -1.08
C GLU A 61 6.64 -3.95 -1.83
N ARG A 62 5.75 -4.89 -1.45
CA ARG A 62 5.57 -6.15 -2.18
C ARG A 62 4.97 -5.91 -3.57
N GLY A 63 3.97 -5.05 -3.70
CA GLY A 63 3.36 -4.69 -4.97
C GLY A 63 4.33 -3.97 -5.92
N ILE A 64 5.19 -3.09 -5.40
CA ILE A 64 6.29 -2.47 -6.17
C ILE A 64 7.21 -3.56 -6.72
N ALA A 65 7.65 -4.47 -5.85
CA ALA A 65 8.57 -5.54 -6.26
C ALA A 65 7.95 -6.51 -7.27
N GLN A 66 6.69 -6.89 -7.07
CA GLN A 66 5.95 -7.72 -8.01
C GLN A 66 5.77 -7.05 -9.36
N SER A 67 5.52 -5.73 -9.39
CA SER A 67 5.42 -4.97 -10.63
C SER A 67 6.72 -5.03 -11.44
N HIS A 68 7.86 -4.85 -10.76
CA HIS A 68 9.17 -4.94 -11.41
C HIS A 68 9.50 -6.37 -11.90
N LEU A 69 8.88 -7.39 -11.31
CA LEU A 69 8.95 -8.80 -11.72
C LEU A 69 7.92 -9.21 -12.78
N ASP A 70 7.22 -8.25 -13.41
CA ASP A 70 6.16 -8.51 -14.41
C ASP A 70 4.94 -9.28 -13.86
N ARG A 71 4.76 -9.29 -12.55
CA ARG A 71 3.61 -9.90 -11.86
C ARG A 71 2.54 -8.86 -11.60
N SER A 72 1.99 -8.35 -12.70
CA SER A 72 1.11 -7.17 -12.65
C SER A 72 -0.20 -7.41 -11.90
N HIS A 73 -0.76 -8.62 -11.96
CA HIS A 73 -2.02 -8.93 -11.28
C HIS A 73 -1.83 -8.94 -9.78
N GLU A 74 -0.81 -9.65 -9.31
CA GLU A 74 -0.46 -9.72 -7.90
C GLU A 74 -0.11 -8.33 -7.35
N ALA A 75 0.60 -7.52 -8.15
CA ALA A 75 0.97 -6.18 -7.74
C ALA A 75 -0.24 -5.26 -7.53
N VAL A 76 -1.23 -5.33 -8.43
CA VAL A 76 -2.48 -4.58 -8.29
C VAL A 76 -3.25 -5.02 -7.05
N ASP A 77 -3.29 -6.32 -6.77
CA ASP A 77 -3.92 -6.85 -5.55
C ASP A 77 -3.22 -6.33 -4.29
N ASP A 78 -1.88 -6.33 -4.28
CA ASP A 78 -1.08 -5.79 -3.18
C ASP A 78 -1.33 -4.30 -2.96
N PHE A 79 -1.38 -3.50 -4.03
CA PHE A 79 -1.72 -2.08 -3.92
C PHE A 79 -3.13 -1.87 -3.37
N ARG A 80 -4.11 -2.67 -3.83
CA ARG A 80 -5.49 -2.62 -3.32
C ARG A 80 -5.53 -2.88 -1.82
N ILE A 81 -4.82 -3.91 -1.35
CA ILE A 81 -4.76 -4.25 0.08
C ILE A 81 -4.01 -3.15 0.86
N ALA A 82 -2.92 -2.60 0.33
CA ALA A 82 -2.17 -1.52 0.97
C ALA A 82 -3.07 -0.31 1.27
N ILE A 83 -3.87 0.11 0.28
CA ILE A 83 -4.83 1.21 0.43
C ILE A 83 -5.89 0.86 1.49
N GLN A 84 -6.44 -0.34 1.45
CA GLN A 84 -7.43 -0.79 2.43
C GLN A 84 -6.87 -0.82 3.85
N LYS A 85 -5.62 -1.24 4.03
CA LYS A 85 -4.93 -1.26 5.33
C LYS A 85 -4.62 0.15 5.84
N ALA A 86 -4.28 1.09 4.95
CA ALA A 86 -4.03 2.48 5.34
C ALA A 86 -5.31 3.24 5.70
N THR A 87 -6.39 3.02 4.94
CA THR A 87 -7.60 3.85 4.98
C THR A 87 -8.78 3.19 5.68
N GLY A 88 -8.81 1.85 5.74
CA GLY A 88 -9.98 1.07 6.11
C GLY A 88 -11.07 1.02 5.03
N LEU A 89 -10.80 1.52 3.82
CA LEU A 89 -11.75 1.62 2.72
C LEU A 89 -11.29 0.79 1.52
N THR A 90 -12.24 0.25 0.77
CA THR A 90 -11.94 -0.26 -0.57
C THR A 90 -11.52 0.90 -1.48
N ILE A 91 -10.76 0.60 -2.54
CA ILE A 91 -10.35 1.62 -3.52
C ILE A 91 -11.58 2.34 -4.11
N ARG A 92 -12.67 1.61 -4.35
CA ARG A 92 -13.94 2.18 -4.84
C ARG A 92 -14.53 3.20 -3.87
N GLU A 93 -14.67 2.84 -2.60
CA GLU A 93 -15.20 3.75 -1.57
C GLU A 93 -14.29 4.96 -1.37
N LEU A 94 -12.98 4.75 -1.43
CA LEU A 94 -12.01 5.83 -1.35
C LEU A 94 -12.18 6.81 -2.51
N THR A 95 -12.21 6.34 -3.75
CA THR A 95 -12.40 7.20 -4.94
C THR A 95 -13.72 7.97 -4.85
N GLN A 96 -14.82 7.31 -4.47
CA GLN A 96 -16.12 7.98 -4.27
C GLN A 96 -16.07 9.11 -3.25
N ARG A 97 -15.36 8.92 -2.13
CA ARG A 97 -15.22 9.94 -1.08
C ARG A 97 -14.33 11.10 -1.48
N LEU A 98 -13.30 10.83 -2.27
CA LEU A 98 -12.35 11.85 -2.72
C LEU A 98 -12.95 12.75 -3.80
N GLU A 99 -13.76 12.20 -4.71
CA GLU A 99 -14.40 12.99 -5.77
C GLU A 99 -15.51 13.92 -5.29
N ALA A 100 -16.07 13.70 -4.09
CA ALA A 100 -16.91 14.71 -3.44
C ALA A 100 -16.13 16.04 -3.17
N HIS A 101 -14.80 16.02 -3.35
CA HIS A 101 -13.86 17.13 -3.23
C HIS A 101 -12.95 17.18 -4.48
N VAL A 102 -13.59 17.44 -5.63
CA VAL A 102 -13.12 17.54 -7.03
C VAL A 102 -11.62 17.88 -7.23
N ASP A 103 -10.99 17.16 -8.17
CA ASP A 103 -9.59 17.19 -8.69
C ASP A 103 -8.58 16.12 -8.19
N THR A 104 -9.03 15.02 -7.58
CA THR A 104 -8.12 14.06 -6.92
C THR A 104 -7.48 12.99 -7.82
N ILE A 105 -8.06 12.65 -8.98
CA ILE A 105 -7.51 11.58 -9.85
C ILE A 105 -6.22 12.03 -10.55
N GLU A 106 -6.12 13.28 -11.00
CA GLU A 106 -4.87 13.84 -11.53
C GLU A 106 -3.82 14.03 -10.41
N HIS A 107 -4.26 14.33 -9.19
CA HIS A 107 -3.41 14.40 -7.99
C HIS A 107 -2.73 13.06 -7.66
N PHE A 108 -3.40 11.92 -7.88
CA PHE A 108 -2.78 10.61 -7.73
C PHE A 108 -1.84 10.23 -8.87
N LYS A 109 -1.92 10.92 -10.02
CA LYS A 109 -1.12 10.68 -11.23
C LYS A 109 0.17 11.53 -11.26
N GLY A 110 0.19 12.73 -10.67
CA GLY A 110 1.34 13.65 -10.75
C GLY A 110 1.80 14.34 -9.46
N SER A 111 3.03 14.03 -9.04
CA SER A 111 3.94 14.87 -8.25
C SER A 111 3.70 15.09 -6.73
N PRO A 112 4.78 15.24 -5.91
CA PRO A 112 4.73 15.22 -4.45
C PRO A 112 4.59 16.59 -3.74
N GLU A 113 4.24 17.66 -4.45
CA GLU A 113 4.09 18.98 -3.81
C GLU A 113 2.69 19.20 -3.25
N ILE A 114 2.55 18.88 -1.97
CA ILE A 114 1.32 19.12 -1.19
C ILE A 114 1.35 20.56 -0.67
N LYS A 115 0.76 21.49 -1.42
CA LYS A 115 0.14 22.71 -0.90
C LYS A 115 -1.23 22.84 -1.54
N VAL A 116 -2.24 22.22 -0.93
CA VAL A 116 -3.64 22.35 -1.34
C VAL A 116 -4.37 23.03 -0.19
N ASP A 117 -4.85 24.25 -0.43
CA ASP A 117 -5.89 24.85 0.41
C ASP A 117 -7.14 23.97 0.29
N GLY A 118 -7.49 23.29 1.38
CA GLY A 118 -8.53 22.25 1.40
C GLY A 118 -7.94 20.85 1.14
N ASN A 119 -7.67 20.10 2.21
CA ASN A 119 -7.10 18.76 2.10
C ASN A 119 -8.17 17.76 1.63
N PRO A 120 -8.09 17.16 0.43
CA PRO A 120 -9.10 16.21 -0.07
C PRO A 120 -9.18 14.93 0.78
N LEU A 121 -8.13 14.64 1.57
CA LEU A 121 -8.10 13.53 2.52
C LEU A 121 -8.74 13.87 3.87
N SER A 122 -9.25 15.08 4.07
CA SER A 122 -9.93 15.50 5.32
C SER A 122 -11.22 14.70 5.60
N VAL A 123 -11.75 14.00 4.59
CA VAL A 123 -12.84 13.01 4.72
C VAL A 123 -12.41 11.77 5.50
N LEU A 124 -11.09 11.52 5.59
CA LEU A 124 -10.53 10.46 6.40
C LEU A 124 -10.15 10.99 7.78
N GLU A 125 -10.23 10.13 8.80
CA GLU A 125 -9.63 10.45 10.10
C GLU A 125 -8.13 10.76 9.93
N ILE A 126 -7.62 11.71 10.71
CA ILE A 126 -6.24 12.23 10.60
C ILE A 126 -5.20 11.09 10.57
N SER A 127 -5.38 10.03 11.34
CA SER A 127 -4.48 8.88 11.36
C SER A 127 -4.50 8.07 10.06
N LYS A 128 -5.66 7.88 9.43
CA LYS A 128 -5.84 7.20 8.15
C LYS A 128 -5.29 8.04 7.01
N GLN A 129 -5.55 9.34 7.05
CA GLN A 129 -4.99 10.31 6.13
C GLN A 129 -3.46 10.24 6.12
N ARG A 130 -2.79 10.35 7.27
CA ARG A 130 -1.32 10.31 7.34
C ARG A 130 -0.75 9.01 6.76
N ARG A 131 -1.37 7.87 7.08
CA ARG A 131 -0.97 6.56 6.56
C ARG A 131 -1.11 6.48 5.05
N PHE A 132 -2.22 6.98 4.50
CA PHE A 132 -2.43 6.98 3.07
C PHE A 132 -1.46 7.94 2.35
N GLN A 133 -1.22 9.14 2.89
CA GLN A 133 -0.21 10.07 2.38
C GLN A 133 1.18 9.43 2.34
N GLU A 134 1.55 8.63 3.33
CA GLU A 134 2.82 7.91 3.34
C GLU A 134 2.93 6.93 2.15
N LEU A 135 1.85 6.21 1.81
CA LEU A 135 1.84 5.33 0.63
C LEU A 135 2.05 6.14 -0.66
N LEU A 136 1.40 7.29 -0.78
CA LEU A 136 1.52 8.18 -1.94
C LEU A 136 2.94 8.72 -2.10
N ILE A 137 3.53 9.22 -1.02
CA ILE A 137 4.91 9.71 -1.01
C ILE A 137 5.88 8.58 -1.39
N ARG A 138 5.60 7.34 -0.98
CA ARG A 138 6.47 6.22 -1.31
C ARG A 138 6.36 5.81 -2.78
N ILE A 139 5.15 5.68 -3.32
CA ILE A 139 4.96 5.31 -4.74
C ILE A 139 5.43 6.43 -5.68
N SER A 140 5.35 7.70 -5.25
CA SER A 140 5.83 8.85 -6.05
C SER A 140 7.36 8.89 -6.18
N LYS A 141 8.11 8.13 -5.37
CA LYS A 141 9.57 7.97 -5.52
C LYS A 141 9.95 6.99 -6.62
N GLU A 142 9.03 6.16 -7.09
CA GLU A 142 9.27 5.32 -8.26
C GLU A 142 9.33 6.19 -9.52
N LYS A 143 10.11 5.79 -10.53
CA LYS A 143 10.17 6.52 -11.79
C LYS A 143 8.77 6.56 -12.43
N PRO A 144 8.34 7.68 -13.05
CA PRO A 144 7.04 7.77 -13.71
C PRO A 144 6.81 6.67 -14.76
N SER A 145 7.86 6.28 -15.50
CA SER A 145 7.82 5.20 -16.50
C SER A 145 8.04 3.78 -15.93
N SER A 146 8.06 3.62 -14.61
CA SER A 146 8.30 2.32 -13.99
C SER A 146 7.09 1.39 -14.08
N LYS A 147 7.36 0.08 -14.07
CA LYS A 147 6.29 -0.95 -14.01
C LYS A 147 5.43 -0.79 -12.75
N ALA A 148 6.03 -0.41 -11.63
CA ALA A 148 5.31 -0.12 -10.39
C ALA A 148 4.29 1.02 -10.56
N ARG A 149 4.68 2.10 -11.25
CA ARG A 149 3.78 3.21 -11.53
C ARG A 149 2.64 2.80 -12.47
N ALA A 150 2.95 2.06 -13.52
CA ALA A 150 1.94 1.54 -14.45
C ALA A 150 0.92 0.62 -13.75
N SER A 151 1.37 -0.27 -12.85
CA SER A 151 0.49 -1.12 -12.06
C SER A 151 -0.39 -0.32 -11.09
N TRP A 152 0.16 0.72 -10.46
CA TRP A 152 -0.59 1.61 -9.58
C TRP A 152 -1.68 2.37 -10.34
N GLU A 153 -1.35 2.92 -11.51
CA GLU A 153 -2.32 3.62 -12.36
C GLU A 153 -3.43 2.71 -12.85
N ARG A 154 -3.11 1.44 -13.17
CA ARG A 154 -4.11 0.44 -13.55
C ARG A 154 -5.13 0.19 -12.44
N LEU A 155 -4.71 0.13 -11.18
CA LEU A 155 -5.63 0.00 -10.04
C LEU A 155 -6.63 1.18 -9.98
N LEU A 156 -6.15 2.40 -10.22
CA LEU A 156 -7.00 3.60 -10.22
C LEU A 156 -7.99 3.58 -11.39
N GLN A 157 -7.53 3.21 -12.59
CA GLN A 157 -8.39 3.04 -13.77
C GLN A 157 -9.45 1.96 -13.56
N GLU A 158 -9.11 0.84 -12.92
CA GLU A 158 -10.07 -0.22 -12.57
C GLU A 158 -11.18 0.35 -11.68
N ALA A 159 -10.82 1.11 -10.64
CA ALA A 159 -11.77 1.73 -9.73
C ALA A 159 -12.68 2.77 -10.42
N GLU A 160 -12.15 3.53 -11.38
CA GLU A 160 -12.92 4.47 -12.21
C GLU A 160 -13.89 3.74 -13.15
N SER A 161 -13.44 2.66 -13.81
CA SER A 161 -14.25 1.91 -14.78
C SER A 161 -15.46 1.21 -14.13
N GLN A 162 -15.27 0.63 -12.94
CA GLN A 162 -16.34 -0.04 -12.18
C GLN A 162 -17.42 0.92 -11.67
N ARG A 163 -17.19 2.24 -11.78
CA ARG A 163 -18.15 3.28 -11.40
C ARG A 163 -19.11 3.63 -12.54
N ASN A 164 -18.65 3.61 -13.80
CA ASN A 164 -19.44 3.97 -14.98
C ASN A 164 -19.71 2.73 -15.85
N PRO A 165 -20.78 1.95 -15.58
CA PRO A 165 -21.10 0.76 -16.35
C PRO A 165 -21.62 1.05 -17.78
N THR A 166 -21.55 2.29 -18.26
CA THR A 166 -22.11 2.74 -19.55
C THR A 166 -21.22 2.50 -20.78
N PHE A 167 -20.08 1.83 -20.65
CA PHE A 167 -19.30 1.34 -21.78
C PHE A 167 -19.03 -0.16 -21.62
N GLN A 168 -19.97 -0.98 -22.06
CA GLN A 168 -19.75 -2.33 -22.57
C GLN A 168 -20.29 -2.41 -23.99
#